data_AF-A0A9P4QG11-F1
#
_entry.id   AF-A0A9P4QG11-F1
#
_cell.length_a   1.000
_cell.length_b   1.000
_cell.length_c   1.000
_cell.angle_alpha   90.00
_cell.angle_beta   90.00
_cell.angle_gamma   90.00
#
_symmetry.space_group_name_H-M   'P 1'
#
loop_
_entity.id
_entity.type
_entity.pdbx_description
1 polymer ?
#
loop_
_entity_poly.entity_id
_entity_poly.type
_entity_poly.pdbx_seq_one_letter_code
_entity_poly.pdbx_strand_id
1 'polypeptide(L)'
;MATTETIQYNVYIVYFTQPSGPDHEGIALVPAQLEGQGGGRFYHVKGIVGIGMDYECRPGYNFGRSRSFKNKVYQFQMPKSYLSNFEHIASTRPPPYDPRALTESEPNPPVRDCAAWVAEVLEEVRALLQSGSLSA
;
A
#
# COMPACT_ATOMS: atom_id res chain seq x y z
N MET A 1 -14.94 17.84 17.58
CA MET A 1 -13.88 16.83 17.80
C MET A 1 -12.56 17.50 17.49
N ALA A 2 -11.63 17.55 18.44
CA ALA A 2 -10.30 18.11 18.18
C ALA A 2 -9.65 17.30 17.04
N THR A 3 -9.32 17.96 15.94
CA THR A 3 -8.51 17.35 14.89
C THR A 3 -7.11 17.19 15.46
N THR A 4 -6.80 16.02 16.01
CA THR A 4 -5.45 15.72 16.45
C THR A 4 -4.54 15.85 15.24
N GLU A 5 -3.61 16.81 15.29
CA GLU A 5 -2.67 17.01 14.20
C GLU A 5 -1.89 15.71 13.97
N THR A 6 -1.85 15.25 12.73
CA THR A 6 -1.02 14.10 12.37
C THR A 6 0.43 14.55 12.36
N ILE A 7 1.26 13.94 13.21
CA ILE A 7 2.72 14.18 13.25
C ILE A 7 3.44 13.08 12.48
N GLN A 8 2.91 11.86 12.55
CA GLN A 8 3.50 10.65 11.99
C GLN A 8 2.40 9.68 11.56
N TYR A 9 2.70 8.88 10.56
CA TYR A 9 1.87 7.79 10.08
C TYR A 9 2.46 6.45 10.52
N ASN A 10 1.61 5.57 11.05
CA ASN A 10 1.89 4.14 11.04
C ASN A 10 1.62 3.62 9.63
N VAL A 11 2.61 2.93 9.06
CA VAL A 11 2.53 2.31 7.74
C VAL A 11 2.15 0.86 7.91
N TYR A 12 1.08 0.44 7.26
CA TYR A 12 0.60 -0.95 7.27
C TYR A 12 0.52 -1.49 5.85
N ILE A 13 0.81 -2.79 5.70
CA ILE A 13 0.19 -3.57 4.62
C ILE A 13 -1.20 -3.97 5.12
N VAL A 14 -2.23 -3.75 4.31
CA VAL A 14 -3.60 -4.18 4.59
C VAL A 14 -4.03 -5.21 3.56
N TYR A 15 -4.71 -6.25 4.04
CA TYR A 15 -5.13 -7.38 3.22
C TYR A 15 -6.65 -7.44 3.15
N PHE A 16 -7.17 -7.67 1.95
CA PHE A 16 -8.60 -7.91 1.74
C PHE A 16 -8.85 -9.22 1.03
N THR A 17 -9.76 -10.03 1.54
CA THR A 17 -10.19 -11.25 0.86
C THR A 17 -10.81 -10.93 -0.49
N GLN A 18 -10.44 -11.68 -1.52
CA GLN A 18 -11.05 -11.59 -2.85
C GLN A 18 -11.85 -12.87 -3.17
N PRO A 19 -12.84 -12.80 -4.09
CA PRO A 19 -13.63 -13.99 -4.47
C PRO A 19 -12.80 -15.13 -5.06
N SER A 20 -11.67 -14.82 -5.67
CA SER A 20 -10.74 -15.77 -6.29
C SER A 20 -9.31 -15.24 -6.22
N GLY A 21 -8.34 -16.14 -6.13
CA GLY A 21 -6.91 -15.79 -6.05
C GLY A 21 -6.44 -15.42 -4.65
N PRO A 22 -5.20 -14.90 -4.53
CA PRO A 22 -4.65 -14.39 -3.28
C PRO A 22 -5.44 -13.19 -2.72
N ASP A 23 -5.16 -12.83 -1.47
CA ASP A 23 -5.74 -11.60 -0.90
C ASP A 23 -5.24 -10.37 -1.67
N HIS A 24 -6.11 -9.37 -1.76
CA HIS A 24 -5.74 -8.04 -2.24
C HIS A 24 -4.82 -7.35 -1.24
N GLU A 25 -3.68 -6.85 -1.69
CA GLU A 25 -2.77 -6.07 -0.87
C GLU A 25 -2.81 -4.58 -1.21
N GLY A 26 -2.64 -3.74 -0.19
CA GLY A 26 -2.39 -2.32 -0.36
C GLY A 26 -1.72 -1.72 0.87
N ILE A 27 -1.36 -0.45 0.77
CA ILE A 27 -0.67 0.28 1.82
C ILE A 27 -1.63 1.23 2.51
N ALA A 28 -1.67 1.19 3.84
CA ALA A 28 -2.41 2.16 4.64
C ALA A 28 -1.44 3.04 5.44
N LEU A 29 -1.57 4.36 5.28
CA LEU A 29 -0.96 5.36 6.15
C LEU A 29 -2.01 5.83 7.15
N VAL A 30 -1.84 5.46 8.41
CA VAL A 30 -2.78 5.78 9.48
C VAL A 30 -2.12 6.75 10.45
N PRO A 31 -2.70 7.92 10.74
CA PRO A 31 -2.17 8.82 11.76
C PRO A 31 -1.91 8.05 13.06
N ALA A 32 -0.70 8.07 13.59
CA ALA A 32 -0.38 7.28 14.79
C ALA A 32 -1.17 7.73 16.02
N GLN A 33 -1.67 8.97 15.99
CA GLN A 33 -2.51 9.56 17.02
C GLN A 33 -3.97 9.05 16.99
N LEU A 34 -4.37 8.27 15.97
CA LEU A 34 -5.72 7.75 15.84
C LEU A 34 -5.89 6.42 16.59
N GLU A 35 -6.60 6.38 17.72
CA GLU A 35 -6.69 5.16 18.56
C GLU A 35 -7.13 3.89 17.81
N GLY A 36 -8.14 3.99 16.94
CA GLY A 36 -8.70 2.81 16.26
C GLY A 36 -7.78 2.17 15.21
N GLN A 37 -6.79 2.92 14.70
CA GLN A 37 -5.85 2.49 13.66
C GLN A 37 -6.48 1.75 12.44
N GLY A 38 -7.79 1.87 12.23
CA GLY A 38 -8.58 1.09 11.27
C GLY A 38 -8.97 1.89 10.02
N GLY A 39 -8.48 3.12 9.89
CA GLY A 39 -8.75 3.98 8.75
C GLY A 39 -7.68 5.04 8.60
N GLY A 40 -7.48 5.48 7.36
CA GLY A 40 -6.43 6.43 7.00
C GLY A 40 -6.37 6.62 5.49
N ARG A 41 -5.19 7.00 5.01
CA ARG A 41 -4.93 7.08 3.57
C ARG A 41 -4.64 5.66 3.07
N PHE A 42 -5.28 5.24 2.01
CA PHE A 42 -5.13 3.90 1.44
C PHE A 42 -4.69 3.99 -0.02
N TYR A 43 -3.65 3.25 -0.36
CA TYR A 43 -3.00 3.25 -1.67
C TYR A 43 -2.91 1.82 -2.16
N HIS A 44 -3.36 1.57 -3.38
CA HIS A 44 -3.32 0.23 -3.96
C HIS A 44 -3.38 0.29 -5.48
N VAL A 45 -3.07 -0.84 -6.09
CA VAL A 45 -3.37 -1.10 -7.51
C VAL A 45 -4.59 -2.00 -7.58
N LYS A 46 -5.51 -1.78 -8.53
CA LYS A 46 -6.71 -2.60 -8.71
C LYS A 46 -6.84 -3.03 -10.17
N GLY A 47 -7.46 -4.17 -10.41
CA GLY A 47 -7.67 -4.71 -11.76
C GLY A 47 -7.18 -6.14 -11.85
N ILE A 48 -6.94 -6.61 -13.07
CA ILE A 48 -6.52 -7.98 -13.36
C ILE A 48 -5.17 -7.91 -14.07
N VAL A 49 -4.15 -8.58 -13.52
CA VAL A 49 -2.83 -8.69 -14.14
C VAL A 49 -2.99 -9.26 -15.56
N GLY A 50 -2.40 -8.59 -16.55
CA GLY A 50 -2.47 -8.99 -17.96
C GLY A 50 -3.66 -8.42 -18.76
N ILE A 51 -4.71 -7.93 -18.09
CA ILE A 51 -5.77 -7.12 -18.74
C ILE A 51 -5.50 -5.64 -18.53
N GLY A 52 -5.21 -5.27 -17.29
CA GLY A 52 -4.99 -3.89 -16.89
C GLY A 52 -5.16 -3.72 -15.38
N MET A 53 -4.27 -2.94 -14.80
CA MET A 53 -4.35 -2.51 -13.40
C MET A 53 -4.15 -1.01 -13.31
N ASP A 54 -4.88 -0.38 -12.39
CA ASP A 54 -4.83 1.07 -12.15
C ASP A 54 -4.40 1.35 -10.71
N TYR A 55 -3.57 2.36 -10.53
CA TYR A 55 -3.28 2.92 -9.22
C TYR A 55 -4.48 3.74 -8.71
N GLU A 56 -4.84 3.54 -7.43
CA GLU A 56 -5.87 4.30 -6.75
C GLU A 56 -5.40 4.75 -5.35
N CYS A 57 -5.72 5.99 -5.00
CA CYS A 57 -5.52 6.56 -3.68
C CYS A 57 -6.86 6.98 -3.06
N ARG A 58 -7.07 6.61 -1.79
CA ARG A 58 -8.24 6.97 -0.98
C ARG A 58 -7.78 7.65 0.32
N PRO A 59 -7.81 8.99 0.41
CA PRO A 59 -7.24 9.73 1.54
C PRO A 59 -7.87 9.51 2.93
N GLY A 60 -9.07 8.92 3.00
CA GLY A 60 -9.83 8.72 4.24
C GLY A 60 -10.61 7.41 4.27
N TYR A 61 -9.97 6.33 3.82
CA TYR A 61 -10.60 5.01 3.74
C TYR A 61 -10.61 4.30 5.09
N ASN A 62 -11.80 3.87 5.53
CA ASN A 62 -11.99 3.08 6.74
C ASN A 62 -11.97 1.58 6.39
N PHE A 63 -10.77 1.06 6.14
CA PHE A 63 -10.57 -0.34 5.74
C PHE A 63 -11.05 -1.31 6.82
N GLY A 64 -10.93 -0.98 8.11
CA GLY A 64 -11.37 -1.83 9.22
C GLY A 64 -12.89 -2.06 9.26
N ARG A 65 -13.68 -1.26 8.54
CA ARG A 65 -15.13 -1.47 8.36
C ARG A 65 -15.49 -2.20 7.06
N SER A 66 -14.53 -2.47 6.18
CA SER A 66 -14.79 -3.22 4.95
C SER A 66 -15.11 -4.67 5.29
N ARG A 67 -16.15 -5.24 4.66
CA ARG A 67 -16.50 -6.65 4.83
C ARG A 67 -15.43 -7.61 4.31
N SER A 68 -14.63 -7.17 3.34
CA SER A 68 -13.52 -7.94 2.79
C SER A 68 -12.22 -7.76 3.58
N PHE A 69 -12.17 -6.87 4.57
CA PHE A 69 -10.94 -6.65 5.33
C PHE A 69 -10.58 -7.90 6.13
N LYS A 70 -9.36 -8.41 5.91
CA LYS A 70 -8.86 -9.63 6.55
C LYS A 70 -7.98 -9.29 7.75
N ASN A 71 -6.91 -8.55 7.52
CA ASN A 71 -5.98 -8.12 8.56
C ASN A 71 -5.11 -6.95 8.07
N LYS A 72 -4.25 -6.46 8.97
CA LYS A 72 -3.21 -5.48 8.68
C LYS A 72 -1.91 -5.89 9.37
N VAL A 73 -0.77 -5.58 8.76
CA VAL A 73 0.56 -5.87 9.30
C VAL A 73 1.35 -4.57 9.35
N TYR A 74 1.80 -4.20 10.56
CA TYR A 74 2.61 -3.01 10.77
C TYR A 74 3.98 -3.17 10.11
N GLN A 75 4.45 -2.12 9.44
CA GLN A 75 5.71 -2.12 8.71
C GLN A 75 6.75 -1.21 9.37
N PHE A 76 6.40 0.06 9.57
CA PHE A 76 7.24 1.10 10.16
C PHE A 76 6.41 2.36 10.43
N GLN A 77 7.05 3.37 11.04
CA GLN A 77 6.52 4.72 11.19
C GLN A 77 7.21 5.68 10.22
N MET A 78 6.43 6.61 9.68
CA MET A 78 6.90 7.62 8.74
C MET A 78 6.47 9.02 9.23
N PRO A 79 7.37 10.00 9.34
CA PRO A 79 6.98 11.38 9.65
C PRO A 79 6.04 11.95 8.58
N LYS A 80 5.08 12.81 8.97
CA LYS A 80 4.15 13.44 8.03
C LYS A 80 4.86 14.24 6.93
N SER A 81 6.06 14.77 7.18
CA SER A 81 6.87 15.49 6.19
C SER A 81 7.24 14.64 4.97
N TYR A 82 7.29 13.30 5.10
CA TYR A 82 7.57 12.39 3.99
C TYR A 82 6.32 12.00 3.18
N LEU A 83 5.12 12.49 3.55
CA LEU A 83 3.88 12.12 2.88
C LEU A 83 3.92 12.40 1.37
N SER A 84 4.39 13.58 0.96
CA SER A 84 4.47 13.93 -0.48
C SER A 84 5.44 13.03 -1.23
N ASN A 85 6.56 12.64 -0.61
CA ASN A 85 7.52 11.72 -1.21
C ASN A 85 6.94 10.32 -1.33
N PHE A 86 6.23 9.83 -0.29
CA PHE A 86 5.50 8.57 -0.35
C PHE A 86 4.47 8.58 -1.49
N GLU A 87 3.63 9.62 -1.57
CA GLU A 87 2.59 9.74 -2.60
C GLU A 87 3.19 9.82 -4.01
N HIS A 88 4.36 10.45 -4.16
CA HIS A 88 5.13 10.46 -5.40
C HIS A 88 5.65 9.06 -5.78
N ILE A 89 6.28 8.34 -4.85
CA ILE A 89 6.78 6.97 -5.07
C ILE A 89 5.62 6.04 -5.46
N ALA A 90 4.53 6.06 -4.68
CA ALA A 90 3.37 5.20 -4.93
C ALA A 90 2.71 5.50 -6.30
N SER A 91 2.57 6.77 -6.67
CA SER A 91 1.92 7.14 -7.94
C SER A 91 2.78 6.95 -9.18
N THR A 92 4.11 6.98 -9.06
CA THR A 92 5.03 6.79 -10.19
C THR A 92 5.41 5.33 -10.42
N ARG A 93 5.25 4.46 -9.41
CA ARG A 93 5.46 3.02 -9.54
C ARG A 93 4.38 2.40 -10.44
N PRO A 94 4.73 1.87 -11.64
CA PRO A 94 3.74 1.39 -12.58
C PRO A 94 2.91 0.26 -11.98
N PRO A 95 1.58 0.22 -12.22
CA PRO A 95 0.76 -0.93 -11.90
C PRO A 95 1.29 -2.21 -12.58
N PRO A 96 1.11 -3.39 -11.96
CA PRO A 96 1.54 -4.64 -12.56
C PRO A 96 0.82 -4.95 -13.87
N TYR A 97 1.57 -5.41 -14.87
CA TYR A 97 1.02 -5.87 -16.15
C TYR A 97 1.90 -6.97 -16.72
N ASP A 98 1.33 -8.15 -16.89
CA ASP A 98 1.95 -9.27 -17.58
C ASP A 98 0.86 -10.14 -18.24
N PRO A 99 0.75 -10.17 -19.58
CA PRO A 99 -0.23 -10.98 -20.29
C PRO A 99 -0.16 -12.47 -19.99
N ARG A 100 1.02 -12.98 -19.57
CA ARG A 100 1.21 -14.40 -19.23
C ARG A 100 0.32 -14.84 -18.07
N ALA A 101 -0.08 -13.91 -17.20
CA ALA A 101 -1.02 -14.18 -16.11
C ALA A 101 -2.39 -14.70 -16.59
N LEU A 102 -2.73 -14.53 -17.87
CA LEU A 102 -3.99 -14.98 -18.45
C LEU A 102 -3.92 -16.39 -19.05
N THR A 103 -2.71 -16.87 -19.36
CA THR A 103 -2.50 -18.07 -20.18
C THR A 103 -1.59 -19.11 -19.53
N GLU A 104 -0.69 -18.70 -18.64
CA GLU A 104 0.27 -19.56 -17.96
C GLU A 104 -0.20 -19.84 -16.52
N SER A 105 -0.29 -21.11 -16.14
CA SER A 105 -0.69 -21.51 -14.79
C SER A 105 0.40 -21.23 -13.74
N GLU A 106 1.68 -21.34 -14.12
CA GLU A 106 2.83 -21.15 -13.24
C GLU A 106 3.97 -20.44 -14.01
N PRO A 107 3.81 -19.14 -14.32
CA PRO A 107 4.81 -18.37 -15.06
C PRO A 107 6.14 -18.33 -14.31
N ASN A 108 7.25 -18.51 -15.02
CA ASN A 108 8.61 -18.39 -14.49
C ASN A 108 9.41 -17.36 -15.31
N PRO A 109 9.88 -16.24 -14.71
CA PRO A 109 9.67 -15.85 -13.32
C PRO A 109 8.19 -15.53 -13.02
N PRO A 110 7.78 -15.59 -11.74
CA PRO A 110 6.42 -15.24 -11.32
C PRO A 110 6.00 -13.87 -11.84
N VAL A 111 4.72 -13.75 -12.19
CA VAL A 111 4.15 -12.46 -12.61
C VAL A 111 4.17 -11.49 -11.44
N ARG A 112 4.48 -10.22 -11.73
CA ARG A 112 4.35 -9.14 -10.76
C ARG A 112 2.87 -8.92 -10.46
N ASP A 113 2.53 -8.79 -9.18
CA ASP A 113 1.15 -8.62 -8.70
C ASP A 113 1.04 -7.45 -7.71
N CYS A 114 -0.10 -7.35 -7.02
CA CYS A 114 -0.32 -6.30 -6.03
C CYS A 114 0.66 -6.38 -4.85
N ALA A 115 1.05 -7.58 -4.42
CA ALA A 115 2.01 -7.77 -3.33
C ALA A 115 3.40 -7.28 -3.73
N ALA A 116 3.83 -7.59 -4.95
CA ALA A 116 5.10 -7.08 -5.49
C ALA A 116 5.10 -5.55 -5.60
N TRP A 117 4.02 -4.92 -6.09
CA TRP A 117 3.91 -3.46 -6.11
C TRP A 117 3.99 -2.85 -4.70
N VAL A 118 3.32 -3.46 -3.71
CA VAL A 118 3.39 -3.02 -2.30
C VAL A 118 4.83 -3.11 -1.77
N ALA A 119 5.50 -4.24 -2.01
CA ALA A 119 6.87 -4.46 -1.55
C ALA A 119 7.84 -3.41 -2.12
N GLU A 120 7.78 -3.15 -3.44
CA GLU A 120 8.62 -2.17 -4.11
C GLU A 120 8.44 -0.74 -3.57
N VAL A 121 7.18 -0.31 -3.36
CA VAL A 121 6.88 1.01 -2.78
C VAL A 121 7.43 1.11 -1.36
N LEU A 122 7.22 0.09 -0.53
CA LEU A 122 7.69 0.09 0.85
C LEU A 122 9.21 0.03 0.96
N GLU A 123 9.88 -0.71 0.09
CA GLU A 123 11.34 -0.79 0.02
C GLU A 123 11.94 0.59 -0.29
N GLU A 124 11.43 1.26 -1.33
CA GLU A 124 11.92 2.57 -1.74
C GLU A 124 11.68 3.64 -0.65
N VAL A 125 10.51 3.61 0.00
CA VAL A 125 10.21 4.52 1.12
C VAL A 125 11.14 4.25 2.30
N ARG A 126 11.44 2.98 2.63
CA ARG A 126 12.39 2.66 3.70
C ARG A 126 13.80 3.15 3.37
N ALA A 127 14.25 2.97 2.13
CA ALA A 127 15.56 3.46 1.68
C ALA A 127 15.64 5.00 1.77
N LEU A 128 14.57 5.70 1.40
CA LEU A 128 14.48 7.15 1.53
C LEU A 128 14.52 7.62 3.00
N LEU A 129 13.84 6.91 3.90
CA LEU A 129 13.88 7.24 5.33
C LEU A 129 15.27 7.02 5.92
N GLN A 130 15.96 5.95 5.51
CA GLN A 130 17.32 5.65 5.97
C GLN A 130 18.34 6.67 5.48
N SER A 131 18.26 7.12 4.22
CA SER A 131 19.16 8.14 3.68
C SER A 131 18.93 9.52 4.33
N GLY A 132 17.68 9.86 4.67
CA GLY A 132 17.35 11.05 5.43
C GLY A 132 17.81 11.00 6.89
N SER A 133 17.78 9.82 7.54
CA SER A 133 18.29 9.63 8.91
C SER A 133 19.82 9.66 9.00
N LEU A 134 20.54 9.31 7.93
CA LEU A 134 22.00 9.40 7.87
C LEU A 134 22.52 10.83 7.59
N SER A 135 21.61 11.75 7.26
CA SER A 135 21.93 13.15 6.92
C SER A 135 21.58 14.15 8.03
N ALA A 136 21.22 13.65 9.23
CA ALA A 136 20.83 14.44 10.41
C ALA A 136 21.82 14.22 11.56
#